data_AF-A0A958IWG9-F1
#
_entry.id   AF-A0A958IWG9-F1
#
_cell.length_a   1.000
_cell.length_b   1.000
_cell.length_c   1.000
_cell.angle_alpha   90.00
_cell.angle_beta   90.00
_cell.angle_gamma   90.00
#
_symmetry.space_group_name_H-M   'P 1'
#
loop_
_entity.id
_entity.type
_entity.pdbx_description
1 polymer ?
#
loop_
_entity_poly.entity_id
_entity_poly.type
_entity_poly.pdbx_seq_one_letter_code
_entity_poly.pdbx_strand_id
1 'polypeptide(L)'
;YPNPFNPETRIRFDIPAQAGGRMELTIYNSLGMKVRTLADGRLAPGRHLLVWDGRNDRGDQLASGIYFLRFQAAAFTQIRKMLLVR
;
A
#
# COMPACT_ATOMS: atom_id res chain seq x y z
N TYR A 1 6.22 1.93 31.16
CA TYR A 1 5.20 2.24 30.13
C TYR A 1 5.84 2.10 28.77
N PRO A 2 5.28 1.33 27.84
CA PRO A 2 5.42 1.78 26.47
C PRO A 2 4.06 1.80 25.79
N ASN A 3 3.72 2.98 25.31
CA ASN A 3 2.69 3.21 24.31
C ASN A 3 3.15 2.57 23.00
N PRO A 4 2.61 1.41 22.57
CA PRO A 4 2.93 0.81 21.29
C PRO A 4 2.00 1.46 20.27
N PHE A 5 2.28 2.71 19.91
CA PHE A 5 1.57 3.34 18.82
C PHE A 5 2.14 2.72 17.54
N ASN A 6 1.55 1.62 17.07
CA ASN A 6 1.71 1.18 15.69
C ASN A 6 0.75 2.04 14.86
N PRO A 7 1.21 3.08 14.11
CA PRO A 7 0.32 3.79 13.23
C PRO A 7 -0.03 2.90 12.06
N GLU A 8 -1.23 2.32 12.11
CA GLU A 8 -1.86 1.69 10.97
C GLU A 8 -2.16 2.76 9.91
N THR A 9 -1.57 2.61 8.72
CA THR A 9 -1.88 3.49 7.59
C THR A 9 -3.09 2.94 6.87
N ARG A 10 -4.20 3.68 6.94
CA ARG A 10 -5.45 3.38 6.21
C ARG A 10 -5.38 3.92 4.80
N ILE A 11 -5.35 3.00 3.84
CA ILE A 11 -5.20 3.28 2.42
C ILE A 11 -6.57 3.10 1.76
N ARG A 12 -7.19 4.23 1.39
CA ARG A 12 -8.43 4.24 0.61
C ARG A 12 -8.10 4.47 -0.86
N PHE A 13 -8.70 3.67 -1.71
CA PHE A 13 -8.60 3.81 -3.16
C PHE A 13 -9.91 3.40 -3.83
N ASP A 14 -10.20 4.05 -4.95
CA ASP A 14 -11.36 3.79 -5.78
C ASP A 14 -10.90 3.04 -7.03
N ILE A 15 -11.56 1.93 -7.34
CA ILE A 15 -11.34 1.16 -8.55
C ILE A 15 -12.41 1.56 -9.57
N PRO A 16 -12.05 2.20 -10.69
CA PRO A 16 -13.00 2.54 -11.73
C PRO A 16 -13.73 1.31 -12.28
N ALA A 17 -15.00 1.46 -12.68
CA ALA A 17 -15.77 0.37 -13.30
C ALA A 17 -15.06 -0.27 -14.52
N GLN A 18 -14.31 0.56 -15.25
CA GLN A 18 -13.56 0.16 -16.44
C GLN A 18 -12.20 -0.50 -16.11
N ALA A 19 -11.73 -0.43 -14.86
CA ALA A 19 -10.43 -0.95 -14.44
C ALA A 19 -10.46 -2.47 -14.14
N GLY A 20 -11.51 -3.17 -14.56
CA GLY A 20 -11.67 -4.61 -14.36
C GLY A 20 -10.43 -5.38 -14.82
N GLY A 21 -9.96 -6.32 -14.01
CA GLY A 21 -8.76 -7.09 -14.32
C GLY A 21 -7.89 -7.38 -13.11
N ARG A 22 -6.70 -7.93 -13.38
CA ARG A 22 -5.68 -8.12 -12.35
C ARG A 22 -5.11 -6.76 -11.95
N MET A 23 -4.96 -6.57 -10.65
CA MET A 23 -4.34 -5.40 -10.06
C MET A 23 -3.32 -5.79 -9.02
N GLU A 24 -2.38 -4.89 -8.79
CA GLU A 24 -1.35 -5.03 -7.79
C GLU A 24 -1.28 -3.73 -6.98
N LEU A 25 -1.27 -3.88 -5.65
CA LEU A 25 -1.04 -2.79 -4.72
C LEU A 25 0.25 -3.08 -3.95
N THR A 26 1.28 -2.31 -4.25
CA THR A 26 2.64 -2.56 -3.77
C THR A 26 3.25 -1.30 -3.17
N ILE A 27 3.93 -1.47 -2.04
CA ILE A 27 4.64 -0.42 -1.34
C ILE A 27 6.12 -0.49 -1.69
N TYR A 28 6.69 0.67 -1.96
CA TYR A 28 8.09 0.90 -2.25
C TYR A 28 8.68 1.86 -1.22
N ASN A 29 9.98 1.74 -0.94
CA ASN A 29 10.70 2.73 -0.15
C ASN A 29 11.21 3.90 -1.02
N SER A 30 11.90 4.85 -0.41
CA SER A 30 12.47 6.02 -1.09
C SER A 30 13.50 5.70 -2.18
N LEU A 31 14.09 4.50 -2.15
CA LEU A 31 15.03 4.01 -3.15
C LEU A 31 14.33 3.27 -4.30
N GLY A 32 12.99 3.21 -4.31
CA GLY A 32 12.22 2.48 -5.31
C GLY A 32 12.28 0.95 -5.14
N MET A 33 12.76 0.45 -3.99
CA MET A 33 12.75 -0.98 -3.70
C MET A 33 11.38 -1.40 -3.18
N LYS A 34 10.83 -2.49 -3.74
CA LYS A 34 9.59 -3.10 -3.26
C LYS A 34 9.80 -3.61 -1.83
N VAL A 35 8.91 -3.23 -0.92
CA VAL A 35 8.96 -3.67 0.49
C VAL A 35 7.77 -4.53 0.90
N ARG A 36 6.59 -4.30 0.32
CA ARG A 36 5.37 -5.03 0.68
C ARG A 36 4.40 -5.09 -0.49
N THR A 37 3.84 -6.26 -0.79
CA THR A 37 2.63 -6.37 -1.61
C THR A 37 1.41 -6.50 -0.69
N LEU A 38 0.46 -5.57 -0.79
CA LEU A 38 -0.75 -5.53 0.02
C LEU A 38 -1.90 -6.30 -0.64
N ALA A 39 -1.96 -6.29 -1.96
CA ALA A 39 -2.95 -7.03 -2.74
C ALA A 39 -2.37 -7.36 -4.13
N ASP A 40 -2.61 -8.58 -4.60
CA ASP A 40 -2.34 -9.01 -5.98
C ASP A 40 -3.48 -9.94 -6.41
N GLY A 41 -4.26 -9.53 -7.42
CA GLY A 41 -5.38 -10.33 -7.90
C GLY A 41 -6.46 -9.50 -8.58
N ARG A 42 -7.68 -10.04 -8.67
CA ARG A 42 -8.85 -9.31 -9.17
C ARG A 42 -9.64 -8.76 -7.99
N LEU A 43 -9.77 -7.43 -7.89
CA LEU A 43 -10.77 -6.79 -7.02
C LEU A 43 -11.93 -6.25 -7.87
N ALA A 44 -13.13 -6.28 -7.30
CA ALA A 44 -14.29 -5.68 -7.94
C ALA A 44 -14.18 -4.15 -7.97
N PRO A 45 -14.77 -3.47 -8.98
CA PRO A 45 -14.89 -2.03 -8.97
C PRO A 45 -15.55 -1.49 -7.69
N GLY A 46 -15.18 -0.28 -7.28
CA GLY A 46 -15.71 0.37 -6.09
C GLY A 46 -14.64 0.83 -5.10
N ARG A 47 -15.07 1.15 -3.88
CA ARG A 47 -14.22 1.64 -2.79
C ARG A 47 -13.59 0.50 -2.04
N HIS A 48 -12.27 0.57 -1.90
CA HIS A 48 -11.50 -0.37 -1.10
C HIS A 48 -10.74 0.36 0.01
N LEU A 49 -10.62 -0.33 1.15
CA LEU A 49 -9.83 0.10 2.28
C LEU A 49 -8.83 -1.02 2.59
N LEU A 50 -7.54 -0.71 2.47
CA LEU A 50 -6.47 -1.58 2.91
C LEU A 50 -5.74 -0.94 4.09
N VAL A 51 -5.21 -1.78 4.97
CA VAL A 51 -4.44 -1.35 6.12
C VAL A 51 -3.02 -1.86 5.95
N TRP A 52 -2.07 -0.95 6.12
CA TRP A 52 -0.66 -1.30 6.23
C TRP A 52 -0.15 -1.00 7.63
N ASP A 53 0.50 -1.99 8.22
CA ASP A 53 1.02 -2.01 9.60
C ASP A 53 2.49 -1.55 9.70
N GLY A 54 3.05 -1.02 8.60
CA GLY A 54 4.45 -0.60 8.56
C GLY A 54 5.45 -1.77 8.50
N ARG A 55 5.02 -2.96 8.09
CA ARG A 55 5.89 -4.13 7.90
C ARG A 55 6.17 -4.46 6.44
N ASN A 56 7.28 -5.12 6.18
CA ASN A 56 7.61 -5.68 4.87
C ASN A 56 6.94 -7.05 4.63
N ASP A 57 7.16 -7.68 3.48
CA ASP A 57 6.62 -9.03 3.17
C ASP A 57 7.13 -10.13 4.12
N ARG A 58 8.28 -9.94 4.77
CA ARG A 58 8.86 -10.87 5.77
C ARG A 58 8.28 -10.68 7.18
N GLY A 59 7.46 -9.65 7.39
CA GLY A 59 6.93 -9.29 8.70
C GLY A 59 7.87 -8.40 9.52
N ASP A 60 9.01 -7.98 8.97
CA ASP A 60 9.93 -7.08 9.67
C ASP A 60 9.37 -5.66 9.71
N GLN A 61 9.63 -5.00 10.82
CA GLN A 61 9.27 -3.62 11.07
C GLN A 61 10.14 -2.66 10.25
N LEU A 62 9.54 -1.85 9.37
CA LEU A 62 10.24 -0.86 8.55
C LEU A 62 10.44 0.50 9.24
N ALA A 63 11.61 1.12 9.09
CA ALA A 63 11.95 2.40 9.73
C ALA A 63 11.02 3.56 9.31
N SER A 64 10.92 4.57 10.17
CA SER A 64 10.24 5.84 9.85
C SER A 64 10.85 6.46 8.59
N GLY A 65 10.00 6.98 7.70
CA GLY A 65 10.46 7.52 6.43
C GLY A 65 9.38 7.62 5.37
N ILE A 66 9.80 8.03 4.17
CA ILE A 66 8.92 8.16 3.02
C ILE A 66 8.79 6.82 2.32
N TYR A 67 7.54 6.45 2.04
CA TYR A 67 7.18 5.27 1.24
C TYR A 67 6.23 5.67 0.13
N PHE A 68 6.19 4.86 -0.92
CA PHE A 68 5.34 5.06 -2.08
C PHE A 68 4.45 3.85 -2.26
N LEU A 69 3.15 4.07 -2.16
CA LEU A 69 2.16 3.09 -2.55
C LEU A 69 1.91 3.22 -4.05
N ARG A 70 2.07 2.13 -4.79
CA ARG A 70 1.71 2.03 -6.21
C ARG A 70 0.52 1.09 -6.35
N PHE A 71 -0.55 1.62 -6.91
CA PHE A 71 -1.69 0.87 -7.42
C PHE A 71 -1.56 0.74 -8.93
N GLN A 72 -1.65 -0.48 -9.43
CA GLN A 72 -1.60 -0.76 -10.85
C GLN A 72 -2.75 -1.69 -11.23
N ALA A 73 -3.54 -1.30 -12.23
CA ALA A 73 -4.63 -2.08 -12.79
C ALA A 73 -4.71 -1.84 -14.30
N ALA A 74 -4.49 -2.88 -15.12
CA ALA A 74 -4.48 -2.76 -16.59
C ALA A 74 -3.73 -1.49 -17.10
N ALA A 75 -4.46 -0.50 -17.65
CA ALA A 75 -3.92 0.77 -18.16
C ALA A 75 -3.84 1.90 -17.11
N PHE A 76 -4.24 1.65 -15.87
CA PHE A 76 -4.25 2.61 -14.78
C PHE A 76 -3.10 2.37 -13.82
N THR A 77 -2.34 3.42 -13.52
CA THR A 77 -1.34 3.42 -12.45
C THR A 77 -1.50 4.67 -11.61
N GLN A 78 -1.54 4.50 -10.30
CA GLN A 78 -1.61 5.59 -9.33
C GLN A 78 -0.52 5.40 -8.28
N ILE A 79 0.21 6.47 -7.98
CA ILE A 79 1.24 6.47 -6.93
C ILE A 79 0.82 7.45 -5.85
N ARG A 80 0.92 7.04 -4.59
CA ARG A 80 0.68 7.86 -3.41
C ARG A 80 1.89 7.85 -2.51
N LYS A 81 2.42 9.04 -2.21
CA LYS A 81 3.46 9.25 -1.21
C LYS A 81 2.87 9.13 0.20
N MET A 82 3.56 8.45 1.10
CA MET A 82 3.17 8.21 2.49
C MET A 82 4.37 8.51 3.40
N LEU A 83 4.09 8.98 4.62
CA LEU A 83 5.08 9.10 5.68
C LEU A 83 4.76 8.04 6.74
N LEU A 84 5.66 7.10 6.93
CA LEU A 84 5.62 6.20 8.08
C LEU A 84 6.31 6.90 9.25
N VAL A 85 5.60 7.05 10.35
CA VAL A 85 6.15 7.55 11.62
C VAL A 85 6.15 6.38 12.60
N ARG A 86 7.15 6.30 13.46
CA ARG A 86 7.19 5.40 14.62
C ARG A 86 7.59 6.20 15.83
#